data_AF-A0A531M5V6-F1
#
_entry.id   AF-A0A531M5V6-F1
#
_cell.length_a   1.000
_cell.length_b   1.000
_cell.length_c   1.000
_cell.angle_alpha   90.00
_cell.angle_beta   90.00
_cell.angle_gamma   90.00
#
_symmetry.space_group_name_H-M   'P 1'
#
loop_
_entity.id
_entity.type
_entity.pdbx_description
1 polymer ?
#
loop_
_entity_poly.entity_id
_entity_poly.type
_entity_poly.pdbx_seq_one_letter_code
_entity_poly.pdbx_strand_id
1 'polypeptide(L)'
;LAIAPQFLSAGAVDRMTALFIYVILAAMWNALAGFGGLVSVGQQVFFGLGAYFAIRLADAGLNPFLALFASGIIVGAVSWPLSLFMLRLRNGEFAIGMWVIAALTHLLVNLDRLVQGETGTSLISLNVYDASIRRVTIYWLALASMTALLAILFGLLRGSTGAAIRAIRDNEDAAASVG
;
A
#
# COMPACT_ATOMS: atom_id res chain seq x y z
N LEU A 1 5.28 -15.55 -14.50
CA LEU A 1 5.39 -15.17 -13.07
C LEU A 1 5.23 -16.40 -12.18
N ALA A 2 4.12 -17.12 -12.22
CA ALA A 2 3.84 -18.30 -11.37
C ALA A 2 4.94 -19.40 -11.33
N ILE A 3 5.63 -19.68 -12.44
CA ILE A 3 6.62 -20.78 -12.54
C ILE A 3 8.04 -20.31 -12.16
N ALA A 4 8.25 -18.99 -12.07
CA ALA A 4 9.57 -18.39 -11.85
C ALA A 4 10.33 -18.91 -10.61
N PRO A 5 9.72 -19.13 -9.43
CA PRO A 5 10.46 -19.63 -8.26
C PRO A 5 10.96 -21.08 -8.39
N GLN A 6 10.49 -21.85 -9.38
CA GLN A 6 10.95 -23.22 -9.61
C GLN A 6 12.23 -23.30 -10.46
N PHE A 7 12.53 -22.25 -11.22
CA PHE A 7 13.64 -22.24 -12.19
C PHE A 7 14.68 -21.14 -11.94
N LEU A 8 14.38 -20.17 -11.07
CA LEU A 8 15.24 -19.02 -10.82
C LEU A 8 16.06 -19.15 -9.54
N SER A 9 17.22 -18.50 -9.53
CA SER A 9 18.06 -18.40 -8.33
C SER A 9 17.36 -17.61 -7.23
N ALA A 10 17.74 -17.87 -5.98
CA ALA A 10 17.26 -17.16 -4.79
C ALA A 10 17.24 -15.63 -4.96
N GLY A 11 18.35 -15.05 -5.45
CA GLY A 11 18.45 -13.62 -5.66
C GLY A 11 17.54 -13.09 -6.77
N ALA A 12 17.25 -13.88 -7.80
CA ALA A 12 16.29 -13.49 -8.83
C ALA A 12 14.85 -13.50 -8.31
N VAL A 13 14.48 -14.47 -7.46
CA VAL A 13 13.17 -14.50 -6.79
C VAL A 13 12.98 -13.29 -5.87
N ASP A 14 14.01 -12.89 -5.10
CA ASP A 14 13.96 -11.71 -4.24
C ASP A 14 13.78 -10.42 -5.07
N ARG A 15 14.51 -10.27 -6.19
CA ARG A 15 14.36 -9.13 -7.11
C ARG A 15 12.99 -9.07 -7.76
N MET A 16 12.42 -10.21 -8.16
CA MET A 16 11.08 -10.26 -8.72
C MET A 16 10.01 -9.90 -7.69
N THR A 17 10.17 -10.36 -6.44
CA THR A 17 9.30 -9.95 -5.33
C THR A 17 9.32 -8.42 -5.18
N ALA A 18 10.51 -7.81 -5.16
CA ALA A 18 10.65 -6.36 -5.11
C ALA A 18 9.99 -5.67 -6.32
N LEU A 19 10.16 -6.23 -7.53
CA LEU A 19 9.50 -5.72 -8.73
C LEU A 19 7.97 -5.73 -8.59
N PHE A 20 7.36 -6.78 -8.04
CA PHE A 20 5.91 -6.82 -7.81
C PHE A 20 5.45 -5.74 -6.85
N ILE A 21 6.21 -5.50 -5.79
CA ILE A 21 5.94 -4.41 -4.83
C ILE A 21 6.06 -3.05 -5.53
N TYR A 22 7.06 -2.84 -6.38
CA TYR A 22 7.17 -1.60 -7.15
C TYR A 22 6.03 -1.41 -8.14
N VAL A 23 5.56 -2.48 -8.79
CA VAL A 23 4.37 -2.42 -9.65
C VAL A 23 3.13 -2.03 -8.85
N ILE A 24 2.93 -2.58 -7.66
CA ILE A 24 1.85 -2.18 -6.74
C ILE A 24 1.92 -0.68 -6.45
N LEU A 25 3.08 -0.18 -6.02
CA LEU A 25 3.27 1.23 -5.70
C LEU A 25 3.03 2.13 -6.91
N ALA A 26 3.56 1.76 -8.08
CA ALA A 26 3.38 2.50 -9.31
C ALA A 26 1.91 2.52 -9.75
N ALA A 27 1.19 1.39 -9.65
CA ALA A 27 -0.22 1.29 -10.01
C ALA A 27 -1.11 2.10 -9.06
N MET A 28 -0.85 2.07 -7.75
CA MET A 28 -1.57 2.91 -6.78
C MET A 28 -1.35 4.40 -7.03
N TRP A 29 -0.10 4.79 -7.29
CA TRP A 29 0.22 6.17 -7.61
C TRP A 29 -0.44 6.62 -8.92
N ASN A 30 -0.44 5.76 -9.94
CA ASN A 30 -1.10 6.04 -11.21
C ASN A 30 -2.64 6.12 -11.07
N ALA A 31 -3.25 5.30 -10.21
CA ALA A 31 -4.68 5.39 -9.92
C ALA A 31 -5.07 6.77 -9.35
N LEU A 32 -4.27 7.30 -8.41
CA LEU A 32 -4.51 8.60 -7.78
C LEU A 32 -4.14 9.78 -8.68
N ALA A 33 -2.89 9.87 -9.12
CA ALA A 33 -2.38 10.99 -9.89
C ALA A 33 -2.81 10.92 -11.37
N GLY A 34 -2.75 9.73 -11.95
CA GLY A 34 -3.00 9.49 -13.36
C GLY A 34 -4.48 9.45 -13.74
N PHE A 35 -5.36 8.91 -12.89
CA PHE A 35 -6.81 8.90 -13.17
C PHE A 35 -7.59 9.92 -12.34
N GLY A 36 -7.27 10.04 -11.04
CA GLY A 36 -7.96 10.96 -10.13
C GLY A 36 -7.47 12.41 -10.16
N GLY A 37 -6.34 12.71 -10.83
CA GLY A 37 -5.73 14.06 -10.83
C GLY A 37 -5.11 14.46 -9.47
N LEU A 38 -5.12 13.56 -8.49
CA LEU A 38 -4.67 13.83 -7.13
C LEU A 38 -3.23 13.34 -6.92
N VAL A 39 -2.28 14.26 -6.83
CA VAL A 39 -0.89 13.92 -6.52
C VAL A 39 -0.74 13.71 -5.02
N SER A 40 -0.50 12.46 -4.59
CA SER A 40 -0.27 12.13 -3.17
C SER A 40 1.22 12.11 -2.83
N VAL A 41 1.61 12.82 -1.77
CA VAL A 41 2.97 12.78 -1.18
C VAL A 41 3.00 11.95 0.13
N GLY A 42 1.88 11.35 0.51
CA GLY A 42 1.73 10.64 1.79
C GLY A 42 1.60 9.12 1.71
N GLN A 43 1.63 8.52 0.52
CA GLN A 43 1.31 7.08 0.34
C GLN A 43 2.14 6.11 1.18
N GLN A 44 3.36 6.52 1.57
CA GLN A 44 4.23 5.75 2.47
C GLN A 44 3.57 5.45 3.83
N VAL A 45 2.59 6.26 4.26
CA VAL A 45 1.86 6.04 5.51
C VAL A 45 1.17 4.69 5.56
N PHE A 46 0.57 4.25 4.46
CA PHE A 46 -0.17 3.00 4.40
C PHE A 46 0.77 1.79 4.41
N PHE A 47 1.91 1.92 3.72
CA PHE A 47 2.95 0.89 3.75
C PHE A 47 3.56 0.77 5.16
N GLY A 48 3.87 1.89 5.79
CA GLY A 48 4.40 1.94 7.16
C GLY A 48 3.42 1.39 8.20
N LEU A 49 2.13 1.78 8.14
CA LEU A 49 1.11 1.23 9.03
C LEU A 49 0.92 -0.28 8.84
N GLY A 50 1.01 -0.78 7.61
CA GLY A 50 0.95 -2.21 7.34
C GLY A 50 2.08 -2.96 8.04
N ALA A 51 3.32 -2.47 7.91
CA ALA A 51 4.47 -3.03 8.61
C ALA A 51 4.32 -2.94 10.14
N TYR A 52 3.89 -1.78 10.65
CA TYR A 52 3.65 -1.55 12.08
C TYR A 52 2.68 -2.57 12.67
N PHE A 53 1.49 -2.72 12.07
CA PHE A 53 0.50 -3.68 12.55
C PHE A 53 0.95 -5.12 12.36
N ALA A 54 1.64 -5.45 11.26
CA ALA A 54 2.18 -6.81 11.06
C ALA A 54 3.15 -7.21 12.18
N ILE A 55 4.06 -6.30 12.57
CA ILE A 55 4.98 -6.51 13.71
C ILE A 55 4.18 -6.64 15.00
N ARG A 56 3.27 -5.70 15.28
CA ARG A 56 2.49 -5.69 16.52
C ARG A 56 1.66 -6.95 16.73
N LEU A 57 1.00 -7.43 15.67
CA LEU A 57 0.19 -8.65 15.72
C LEU A 57 1.07 -9.89 15.85
N ALA A 58 2.22 -9.94 15.19
CA ALA A 58 3.15 -11.05 15.33
C ALA A 58 3.78 -11.12 16.72
N ASP A 59 4.13 -9.97 17.32
CA ASP A 59 4.64 -9.87 18.69
C ASP A 59 3.58 -10.27 19.72
N ALA A 60 2.29 -10.04 19.42
CA ALA A 60 1.17 -10.53 20.22
C ALA A 60 0.94 -12.05 20.10
N GLY A 61 1.78 -12.78 19.37
CA GLY A 61 1.74 -14.24 19.21
C GLY A 61 0.94 -14.73 18.00
N LEU A 62 0.46 -13.83 17.13
CA LEU A 62 -0.21 -14.24 15.91
C LEU A 62 0.81 -14.79 14.90
N ASN A 63 0.39 -15.76 14.08
CA ASN A 63 1.23 -16.25 12.99
C ASN A 63 1.64 -15.08 12.07
N PRO A 64 2.91 -14.96 11.66
CA PRO A 64 3.36 -13.77 10.91
C PRO A 64 2.69 -13.58 9.55
N PHE A 65 2.31 -14.67 8.86
CA PHE A 65 1.59 -14.57 7.60
C PHE A 65 0.13 -14.13 7.81
N LEU A 66 -0.51 -14.61 8.88
CA LEU A 66 -1.83 -14.12 9.29
C LEU A 66 -1.77 -12.66 9.76
N ALA A 67 -0.72 -12.28 10.50
CA ALA A 67 -0.48 -10.91 10.93
C ALA A 67 -0.32 -9.98 9.72
N LEU A 68 0.40 -10.41 8.69
CA LEU A 68 0.56 -9.66 7.45
C LEU A 68 -0.79 -9.47 6.74
N PHE A 69 -1.60 -10.51 6.60
CA PHE A 69 -2.94 -10.39 5.99
C PHE A 69 -3.88 -9.51 6.83
N ALA A 70 -3.93 -9.72 8.15
CA ALA A 70 -4.75 -8.94 9.07
C ALA A 70 -4.33 -7.46 9.09
N SER A 71 -3.02 -7.17 9.05
CA SER A 71 -2.52 -5.80 8.95
C SER A 71 -3.03 -5.09 7.69
N GLY A 72 -3.08 -5.79 6.54
CA GLY A 72 -3.65 -5.24 5.31
C GLY A 72 -5.12 -4.88 5.45
N ILE A 73 -5.92 -5.73 6.12
CA ILE A 73 -7.34 -5.45 6.40
C ILE A 73 -7.48 -4.25 7.34
N ILE A 74 -6.68 -4.20 8.41
CA ILE A 74 -6.69 -3.09 9.38
C ILE A 74 -6.33 -1.77 8.69
N VAL A 75 -5.27 -1.75 7.88
CA VAL A 75 -4.87 -0.57 7.12
C VAL A 75 -5.95 -0.18 6.11
N GLY A 76 -6.58 -1.14 5.43
CA GLY A 76 -7.72 -0.87 4.55
C GLY A 76 -8.89 -0.20 5.30
N ALA A 77 -9.23 -0.72 6.49
CA ALA A 77 -10.26 -0.16 7.34
C ALA A 77 -9.92 1.27 7.84
N VAL A 78 -8.65 1.54 8.15
CA VAL A 78 -8.16 2.89 8.52
C VAL A 78 -8.15 3.84 7.31
N SER A 79 -7.85 3.31 6.12
CA SER A 79 -7.80 4.08 4.88
C SER A 79 -9.18 4.56 4.44
N TRP A 80 -10.23 3.81 4.76
CA TRP A 80 -11.61 4.17 4.41
C TRP A 80 -12.05 5.54 4.96
N PRO A 81 -12.06 5.81 6.28
CA PRO A 81 -12.42 7.12 6.81
C PRO A 81 -11.46 8.20 6.33
N LEU A 82 -10.16 7.90 6.25
CA LEU A 82 -9.18 8.86 5.75
C LEU A 82 -9.49 9.31 4.32
N SER A 83 -9.90 8.38 3.45
CA SER A 83 -10.28 8.67 2.07
C SER A 83 -11.50 9.60 1.99
N LEU A 84 -12.47 9.46 2.89
CA LEU A 84 -13.67 10.31 2.91
C LEU A 84 -13.34 11.79 3.20
N PHE A 85 -12.30 12.05 3.99
CA PHE A 85 -11.84 13.40 4.29
C PHE A 85 -10.87 13.91 3.24
N MET A 86 -9.84 13.11 2.90
CA MET A 86 -8.77 13.55 2.02
C MET A 86 -9.25 13.75 0.59
N LEU A 87 -10.13 12.90 0.06
CA LEU A 87 -10.63 13.04 -1.31
C LEU A 87 -11.51 14.29 -1.54
N ARG A 88 -11.83 15.05 -0.49
CA ARG A 88 -12.52 16.35 -0.60
C ARG A 88 -11.55 17.51 -0.88
N LEU A 89 -10.27 17.32 -0.57
CA LEU A 89 -9.21 18.30 -0.81
C LEU A 89 -8.86 18.31 -2.30
N ARG A 90 -8.51 19.48 -2.84
CA ARG A 90 -8.22 19.65 -4.27
C ARG A 90 -6.76 20.02 -4.50
N ASN A 91 -6.20 19.59 -5.63
CA ASN A 91 -4.88 19.99 -6.10
C ASN A 91 -3.78 19.85 -5.02
N GLY A 92 -3.08 20.93 -4.70
CA GLY A 92 -1.97 20.94 -3.74
C GLY A 92 -2.41 20.68 -2.29
N GLU A 93 -3.66 20.97 -1.93
CA GLU A 93 -4.17 20.76 -0.57
C GLU A 93 -4.17 19.27 -0.22
N PHE A 94 -4.52 18.42 -1.18
CA PHE A 94 -4.48 16.97 -1.01
C PHE A 94 -3.04 16.47 -0.78
N ALA A 95 -2.08 16.99 -1.56
CA ALA A 95 -0.68 16.64 -1.43
C ALA A 95 -0.13 16.98 -0.03
N ILE A 96 -0.40 18.20 0.44
CA ILE A 96 0.02 18.68 1.76
C ILE A 96 -0.70 17.91 2.86
N GLY A 97 -2.01 17.72 2.75
CA GLY A 97 -2.80 16.95 3.72
C GLY A 97 -2.30 15.53 3.89
N MET A 98 -2.04 14.83 2.78
CA MET A 98 -1.47 13.48 2.80
C MET A 98 -0.05 13.46 3.40
N TRP A 99 0.77 14.47 3.13
CA TRP A 99 2.09 14.60 3.75
C TRP A 99 2.01 14.78 5.27
N VAL A 100 1.12 15.65 5.75
CA VAL A 100 0.88 15.86 7.19
C VAL A 100 0.42 14.57 7.86
N ILE A 101 -0.50 13.82 7.23
CA ILE A 101 -0.97 12.53 7.76
C ILE A 101 0.20 11.53 7.85
N ALA A 102 1.05 11.46 6.82
CA ALA A 102 2.24 10.62 6.86
C ALA A 102 3.21 11.02 7.98
N ALA A 103 3.46 12.32 8.15
CA ALA A 103 4.35 12.84 9.20
C ALA A 103 3.81 12.58 10.62
N LEU A 104 2.52 12.83 10.85
CA LEU A 104 1.87 12.57 12.14
C LEU A 104 1.88 11.08 12.48
N THR A 105 1.58 10.23 11.51
CA THR A 105 1.60 8.78 11.71
C THR A 105 3.00 8.28 11.98
N HIS A 106 4.00 8.80 11.26
CA HIS A 106 5.40 8.50 11.54
C HIS A 106 5.78 8.88 12.97
N LEU A 107 5.40 10.08 13.43
CA LEU A 107 5.64 10.51 14.81
C LEU A 107 4.97 9.58 15.84
N LEU A 108 3.72 9.18 15.61
CA LEU A 108 3.00 8.26 16.50
C LEU A 108 3.68 6.89 16.59
N VAL A 109 4.13 6.34 15.45
CA VAL A 109 4.88 5.08 15.41
C VAL A 109 6.23 5.22 16.10
N ASN A 110 6.89 6.38 15.96
CA ASN A 110 8.18 6.66 16.58
C ASN A 110 8.12 6.61 18.12
N LEU A 111 7.00 7.05 18.69
CA LEU A 111 6.75 7.03 20.14
C LEU A 111 6.50 5.61 20.67
N ASP A 112 6.23 4.62 19.81
CA ASP A 112 6.04 3.24 20.22
C ASP A 112 7.38 2.55 20.49
N ARG A 113 7.67 2.31 21.77
CA ARG A 113 8.89 1.65 22.23
C ARG A 113 9.03 0.21 21.75
N LEU A 114 7.93 -0.47 21.42
CA LEU A 114 7.98 -1.87 20.95
C LEU A 114 8.51 -2.01 19.53
N VAL A 115 8.26 -1.01 18.68
CA VAL A 115 8.79 -0.97 17.31
C VAL A 115 10.18 -0.30 17.27
N GLN A 116 10.67 0.17 18.43
CA GLN A 116 11.95 0.83 18.61
C GLN A 116 12.13 2.09 17.73
N GLY A 117 11.01 2.75 17.38
CA GLY A 117 10.98 3.98 16.59
C GLY A 117 11.78 3.88 15.28
N GLU A 118 12.73 4.80 15.06
CA GLU A 118 13.53 4.86 13.83
C GLU A 118 14.52 3.71 13.67
N THR A 119 14.92 3.04 14.76
CA THR A 119 15.83 1.90 14.66
C THR A 119 15.15 0.68 14.03
N GLY A 120 13.83 0.58 14.19
CA GLY A 120 12.99 -0.44 13.59
C GLY A 120 13.15 -1.83 14.23
N THR A 121 12.07 -2.60 14.20
CA THR A 121 12.06 -3.99 14.67
C THR A 121 11.93 -4.93 13.47
N SER A 122 12.84 -5.91 13.37
CA SER A 122 12.70 -7.00 12.39
C SER A 122 11.56 -7.93 12.79
N LEU A 123 10.88 -8.53 11.81
CA LEU A 123 9.82 -9.50 12.09
C LEU A 123 10.42 -10.87 12.47
N ILE A 124 11.00 -10.97 13.67
CA ILE A 124 11.80 -12.11 14.15
C ILE A 124 11.00 -13.42 14.11
N SER A 125 9.68 -13.35 14.29
CA SER A 125 8.78 -14.50 14.21
C SER A 125 8.82 -15.23 12.85
N LEU A 126 9.31 -14.61 11.77
CA LEU A 126 9.54 -15.29 10.49
C LEU A 126 10.75 -16.24 10.50
N ASN A 127 11.64 -16.17 11.49
CA ASN A 127 12.82 -17.02 11.57
C ASN A 127 12.50 -18.46 11.97
N VAL A 128 11.26 -18.72 12.41
CA VAL A 128 10.74 -20.09 12.62
C VAL A 128 10.61 -20.84 11.28
N TYR A 129 10.48 -20.12 10.17
CA TYR A 129 10.40 -20.71 8.83
C TYR A 129 11.77 -20.76 8.16
N ASP A 130 12.04 -21.87 7.45
CA ASP A 130 13.21 -21.99 6.60
C ASP A 130 13.26 -20.83 5.58
N ALA A 131 14.46 -20.28 5.37
CA ALA A 131 14.67 -19.15 4.47
C ALA A 131 14.17 -19.42 3.04
N SER A 132 14.26 -20.66 2.55
CA SER A 132 13.77 -21.07 1.24
C SER A 132 12.24 -21.02 1.15
N ILE A 133 11.56 -21.61 2.14
CA ILE A 133 10.09 -21.63 2.23
C ILE A 133 9.58 -20.20 2.38
N ARG A 134 10.17 -19.43 3.30
CA ARG A 134 9.82 -18.03 3.54
C ARG A 134 9.90 -17.20 2.26
N ARG A 135 10.98 -17.33 1.50
CA ARG A 135 11.18 -16.61 0.23
C ARG A 135 10.08 -16.93 -0.77
N VAL A 136 9.80 -18.23 -0.97
CA VAL A 136 8.77 -18.67 -1.91
C VAL A 136 7.38 -18.19 -1.47
N THR A 137 7.06 -18.25 -0.18
CA THR A 137 5.79 -17.77 0.35
C THR A 137 5.61 -16.26 0.16
N ILE A 138 6.64 -15.46 0.47
CA ILE A 138 6.59 -14.00 0.26
C ILE A 138 6.44 -13.67 -1.23
N TYR A 139 7.14 -14.40 -2.11
CA TYR A 139 7.00 -14.24 -3.56
C TYR A 139 5.55 -14.45 -4.02
N TRP A 140 4.92 -15.55 -3.59
CA TRP A 140 3.54 -15.85 -3.95
C TRP A 140 2.57 -14.84 -3.37
N LEU A 141 2.80 -14.37 -2.14
CA LEU A 141 1.98 -13.34 -1.52
C LEU A 141 2.07 -12.01 -2.28
N ALA A 142 3.28 -11.57 -2.62
CA ALA A 142 3.49 -10.36 -3.40
C ALA A 142 2.87 -10.46 -4.80
N LEU A 143 3.01 -11.60 -5.47
CA LEU A 143 2.39 -11.87 -6.76
C LEU A 143 0.86 -11.84 -6.68
N ALA A 144 0.29 -12.48 -5.66
CA ALA A 144 -1.15 -12.51 -5.42
C ALA A 144 -1.69 -11.10 -5.14
N SER A 145 -1.04 -10.34 -4.26
CA SER A 145 -1.40 -8.95 -3.95
C SER A 145 -1.31 -8.04 -5.18
N MET A 146 -0.25 -8.15 -5.98
CA MET A 146 -0.09 -7.38 -7.20
C MET A 146 -1.21 -7.70 -8.20
N THR A 147 -1.45 -8.99 -8.43
CA THR A 147 -2.48 -9.44 -9.38
C THR A 147 -3.87 -9.02 -8.92
N ALA A 148 -4.18 -9.17 -7.63
CA ALA A 148 -5.46 -8.76 -7.05
C ALA A 148 -5.67 -7.23 -7.18
N LEU A 149 -4.65 -6.42 -6.85
CA LEU A 149 -4.72 -4.97 -7.00
C LEU A 149 -4.96 -4.56 -8.45
N LEU A 150 -4.19 -5.12 -9.39
CA LEU A 150 -4.36 -4.81 -10.80
C LEU A 150 -5.74 -5.24 -11.33
N ALA A 151 -6.25 -6.39 -10.90
CA ALA A 151 -7.60 -6.84 -11.26
C ALA A 151 -8.69 -5.89 -10.71
N ILE A 152 -8.55 -5.45 -9.46
CA ILE A 152 -9.46 -4.48 -8.83
C ILE A 152 -9.41 -3.15 -9.59
N LEU A 153 -8.20 -2.61 -9.85
CA LEU A 153 -8.03 -1.37 -10.59
C LEU A 153 -8.58 -1.49 -12.01
N PHE A 154 -8.33 -2.61 -12.69
CA PHE A 154 -8.85 -2.85 -14.03
C PHE A 154 -10.39 -2.85 -14.05
N GLY A 155 -11.03 -3.54 -13.10
CA GLY A 155 -12.49 -3.53 -12.95
C GLY A 155 -13.04 -2.14 -12.66
N LEU A 156 -12.44 -1.43 -11.70
CA LEU A 156 -12.84 -0.09 -11.28
C LEU A 156 -12.71 0.93 -12.41
N LEU A 157 -11.58 0.92 -13.11
CA LEU A 157 -11.26 1.88 -14.17
C LEU A 157 -12.02 1.60 -15.47
N ARG A 158 -12.48 0.37 -15.71
CA ARG A 158 -13.31 0.05 -16.87
C ARG A 158 -14.81 0.25 -16.61
N GLY A 159 -15.23 0.24 -15.34
CA GLY A 159 -16.60 0.49 -14.92
C GLY A 159 -17.01 1.97 -14.95
N SER A 160 -18.27 2.23 -14.57
CA SER A 160 -18.85 3.58 -14.48
C SER A 160 -18.11 4.49 -13.50
N THR A 161 -17.53 3.92 -12.43
CA THR A 161 -16.72 4.66 -11.45
C THR A 161 -15.47 5.26 -12.09
N GLY A 162 -14.75 4.52 -12.94
CA GLY A 162 -13.59 5.04 -13.66
C GLY A 162 -13.94 6.12 -14.69
N ALA A 163 -15.12 6.03 -15.31
CA ALA A 163 -15.62 7.10 -16.17
C ALA A 163 -15.96 8.37 -15.37
N ALA A 164 -16.60 8.23 -14.21
CA ALA A 164 -16.93 9.34 -13.32
C ALA A 164 -15.67 10.03 -12.76
N ILE A 165 -14.65 9.26 -12.33
CA ILE A 165 -13.38 9.81 -11.83
C ILE A 165 -12.67 10.64 -12.91
N ARG A 166 -12.61 10.13 -14.16
CA ARG A 166 -12.02 10.87 -15.29
C ARG A 166 -12.82 12.13 -15.62
N ALA A 167 -14.15 12.05 -15.63
CA ALA A 167 -15.00 13.20 -15.89
C ALA A 167 -14.84 14.30 -14.81
N ILE A 168 -14.63 13.96 -13.54
CA ILE A 168 -14.35 14.94 -12.48
C ILE A 168 -13.01 15.64 -12.72
N ARG A 169 -11.98 14.88 -13.12
CA ARG A 169 -10.65 15.43 -13.44
C ARG A 169 -10.68 16.35 -14.67
N ASP A 170 -11.36 15.94 -15.74
CA ASP A 170 -11.37 16.68 -17.00
C ASP A 170 -12.22 17.98 -16.94
N ASN A 171 -13.08 18.12 -15.92
CA ASN A 171 -14.07 19.21 -15.82
C ASN A 171 -13.75 20.22 -14.69
N GLU A 172 -12.49 20.29 -14.23
CA GLU A 172 -12.06 21.29 -13.23
C GLU A 172 -12.13 22.74 -13.78
N ASP A 173 -11.86 22.95 -15.08
CA ASP A 173 -11.84 24.28 -15.70
C ASP A 173 -13.21 24.78 -16.20
N ALA A 174 -14.11 23.87 -16.58
CA ALA A 174 -15.46 24.26 -17.04
C ALA A 174 -16.39 24.64 -15.87
N ALA A 175 -16.14 24.11 -14.67
CA ALA A 175 -16.89 24.47 -13.47
C ALA A 175 -16.49 25.83 -12.89
N ALA A 176 -15.23 26.27 -13.12
CA ALA A 176 -14.74 27.58 -12.67
C ALA A 176 -15.07 28.73 -13.64
N SER A 177 -15.61 28.44 -14.83
CA SER A 177 -15.97 29.45 -15.84
C SER A 177 -17.48 29.63 -16.05
N VAL A 178 -18.32 28.82 -15.38
CA VAL A 178 -19.79 28.94 -15.39
C VAL A 178 -20.32 29.58 -14.09
N GLY A 179 -19.43 30.13 -13.25
CA GLY A 179 -19.79 30.91 -12.05
C GLY A 179 -18.67 31.82 -11.61
#